data_AF-A0A377KFX5-F1
#
_entry.id   AF-A0A377KFX5-F1
#
_cell.length_a   1.000
_cell.length_b   1.000
_cell.length_c   1.000
_cell.angle_alpha   90.00
_cell.angle_beta   90.00
_cell.angle_gamma   90.00
#
_symmetry.space_group_name_H-M   'P 1'
#
loop_
_entity.id
_entity.type
_entity.pdbx_description
1 polymer ?
#
loop_
_entity_poly.entity_id
_entity_poly.type
_entity_poly.pdbx_seq_one_letter_code
_entity_poly.pdbx_strand_id
1 'polypeptide(L)' 'MTITHPQQALSVSLCSDQPWVQVYSGEKLQRQGLAVEPMSCPPNAFNSGIDLLLLEPGKTHRLFFNIHGQHN' A
#
# COMPACT_ATOMS: atom_id res chain seq x y z
N MET A 1 2.45 -2.86 7.63
CA MET A 1 2.45 -1.47 8.16
C MET A 1 1.27 -1.29 9.09
N THR A 2 1.45 -0.60 10.21
CA THR A 2 0.36 -0.27 11.16
C THR A 2 0.31 1.23 11.39
N ILE A 3 -0.89 1.79 11.38
CA ILE A 3 -1.18 3.19 11.68
C ILE A 3 -2.09 3.23 12.89
N THR A 4 -1.76 4.05 13.88
CA THR A 4 -2.53 4.18 15.12
C THR A 4 -2.96 5.63 15.30
N HIS A 5 -4.24 5.84 15.57
CA HIS A 5 -4.78 7.10 16.06
C HIS A 5 -4.86 7.05 17.59
N PRO A 6 -3.87 7.59 18.32
CA PRO A 6 -3.75 7.36 19.76
C PRO A 6 -4.94 7.90 20.56
N GLN A 7 -5.51 9.05 20.20
CA GLN A 7 -6.66 9.62 20.92
C GLN A 7 -7.96 8.82 20.74
N GLN A 8 -8.07 8.05 19.66
CA GLN A 8 -9.23 7.20 19.37
C GLN A 8 -8.96 5.74 19.77
N ALA A 9 -7.77 5.41 20.28
CA ALA A 9 -7.33 4.04 20.55
C ALA A 9 -7.54 3.07 19.36
N LEU A 10 -7.58 3.59 18.13
CA LEU A 10 -7.82 2.81 16.92
C LEU A 10 -6.51 2.56 16.18
N SER A 11 -6.24 1.31 15.84
CA SER A 11 -5.14 0.90 14.97
C SER A 11 -5.67 0.20 13.73
N VAL A 12 -5.08 0.50 12.58
CA VAL A 12 -5.31 -0.21 11.32
C VAL A 12 -3.98 -0.73 10.79
N SER A 13 -3.94 -2.01 10.47
CA SER A 13 -2.76 -2.69 9.93
C SER A 13 -3.04 -3.18 8.52
N LEU A 14 -2.12 -2.86 7.59
CA LEU A 14 -2.01 -3.46 6.27
C LEU A 14 -0.86 -4.48 6.26
N CYS A 15 -1.17 -5.72 5.92
CA CYS A 15 -0.18 -6.76 5.62
C CYS A 15 -0.27 -7.09 4.13
N SER A 16 0.85 -7.17 3.43
CA SER A 16 0.89 -7.42 1.99
C SER A 16 2.11 -8.25 1.63
N ASP A 17 2.01 -9.05 0.56
CA ASP A 17 3.14 -9.73 -0.08
C ASP A 17 3.89 -8.84 -1.09
N GLN A 18 3.43 -7.60 -1.27
CA GLN A 18 4.03 -6.66 -2.20
C GLN A 18 5.25 -5.93 -1.59
N PRO A 19 6.35 -5.77 -2.36
CA PRO A 19 7.62 -5.26 -1.82
C PRO A 19 7.63 -3.75 -1.60
N TRP A 20 6.73 -3.00 -2.25
CA TRP A 20 6.66 -1.54 -2.13
C TRP A 20 5.35 -1.11 -1.47
N VAL A 21 5.37 0.05 -0.82
CA VAL A 21 4.18 0.71 -0.28
C VAL A 21 4.22 2.19 -0.63
N GLN A 22 3.11 2.71 -1.17
CA GLN A 22 2.89 4.13 -1.36
C GLN A 22 2.04 4.68 -0.23
N VAL A 23 2.47 5.79 0.36
CA VAL A 23 1.75 6.47 1.43
C VAL A 23 1.42 7.89 0.97
N TYR A 24 0.13 8.22 0.91
CA TYR A 24 -0.33 9.56 0.53
C TYR A 24 -1.21 10.17 1.62
N SER A 25 -0.78 11.33 2.10
CA SER A 25 -1.40 12.06 3.22
C SER A 25 -2.57 12.94 2.82
N GLY A 26 -3.20 12.72 1.65
CA GLY A 26 -4.48 13.34 1.33
C GLY A 26 -4.47 14.87 1.26
N GLU A 27 -3.43 15.50 0.70
CA GLU A 27 -3.30 16.97 0.60
C GLU A 27 -4.57 17.64 0.05
N LYS A 28 -5.15 17.11 -1.04
CA LYS A 28 -6.40 17.62 -1.64
C LYS A 28 -7.63 17.45 -0.75
N LEU A 29 -7.53 16.63 0.28
CA LEU A 29 -8.55 16.37 1.30
C LEU A 29 -8.16 17.01 2.65
N GLN A 30 -7.33 18.06 2.62
CA GLN A 30 -6.86 18.77 3.82
C GLN A 30 -6.21 17.84 4.86
N ARG A 31 -5.56 16.77 4.39
CA ARG A 31 -4.88 15.77 5.23
C ARG A 31 -5.77 15.11 6.29
N GLN A 32 -7.08 15.04 6.02
CA GLN A 32 -8.06 14.37 6.87
C GLN A 32 -7.97 12.84 6.84
N GLY A 33 -7.28 12.29 5.83
CA GLY A 33 -7.13 10.85 5.63
C GLY A 33 -5.75 10.49 5.08
N LEU A 34 -5.44 9.19 5.18
CA LEU A 34 -4.19 8.60 4.74
C LEU A 34 -4.51 7.41 3.83
N ALA A 35 -3.94 7.39 2.63
CA ALA A 35 -3.93 6.22 1.78
C ALA A 35 -2.62 5.44 2.01
N VAL A 36 -2.74 4.11 2.10
CA VAL A 36 -1.61 3.18 2.14
C VAL A 36 -1.86 2.09 1.10
N GLU A 37 -1.03 2.08 0.07
CA GLU A 37 -1.24 1.30 -1.13
C GLU A 37 -0.07 0.32 -1.29
N PRO A 38 -0.29 -1.00 -1.20
CA PRO A 38 0.74 -1.98 -1.52
C PRO A 38 0.97 -2.00 -3.05
N MET A 39 2.22 -1.97 -3.47
CA MET A 39 2.63 -1.82 -4.87
C MET A 39 3.63 -2.90 -5.26
N SER A 40 3.46 -3.51 -6.44
CA SER A 40 4.36 -4.55 -6.95
C SER A 40 5.74 -4.03 -7.35
N CYS A 41 5.87 -2.72 -7.55
CA CYS A 41 7.06 -2.03 -8.04
C CYS A 41 7.08 -0.59 -7.49
N PRO A 42 8.22 0.11 -7.53
CA PRO A 42 8.29 1.51 -7.11
C PRO A 42 7.62 2.43 -8.14
N PRO A 43 7.37 3.69 -7.78
CA PRO A 43 7.03 4.73 -8.76
C PRO A 43 8.05 4.76 -9.91
N ASN A 44 7.58 5.12 -11.11
CA ASN A 44 8.41 5.24 -12.31
C ASN A 44 9.00 3.91 -12.86
N ALA A 45 8.47 2.75 -12.46
CA ALA A 45 9.00 1.43 -12.85
C ALA A 45 9.11 1.19 -14.37
N PHE A 46 8.20 1.73 -15.19
CA PHE A 46 8.30 1.60 -16.66
C PHE A 46 9.53 2.28 -17.26
N ASN A 47 10.05 3.34 -16.61
CA ASN A 47 11.25 4.03 -17.06
C ASN A 47 12.51 3.50 -16.35
N SER A 48 12.42 3.18 -15.06
CA SER A 48 13.58 2.75 -14.27
C SER A 48 13.90 1.27 -14.39
N GLY A 49 12.91 0.44 -14.75
CA GLY A 49 13.02 -1.02 -14.78
C GLY A 49 13.12 -1.69 -13.40
N ILE A 50 13.15 -0.91 -12.30
CA ILE A 50 13.28 -1.44 -10.94
C ILE A 50 12.01 -2.20 -10.57
N ASP A 51 12.15 -3.47 -10.19
CA ASP A 51 11.09 -4.40 -9.80
C ASP A 51 9.87 -4.42 -10.74
N LEU A 52 10.06 -4.02 -12.01
CA LEU A 52 9.01 -4.03 -13.01
C LEU A 52 8.65 -5.48 -13.35
N LEU A 53 7.41 -5.87 -13.04
CA LEU A 53 6.90 -7.20 -13.36
C LEU A 53 6.29 -7.21 -14.76
N LEU A 54 7.00 -7.79 -15.72
CA LEU A 54 6.50 -8.01 -17.08
C LEU A 54 5.71 -9.33 -17.14
N LEU A 55 4.48 -9.28 -17.65
CA LEU A 55 3.66 -10.47 -17.90
C LEU A 55 3.68 -10.83 -19.39
N GLU A 56 4.21 -12.01 -19.69
CA GLU A 56 4.06 -12.61 -21.02
C GLU A 56 2.59 -12.96 -21.32
N PRO A 57 2.19 -13.03 -22.61
CA PRO A 57 0.84 -13.44 -22.99
C PRO A 57 0.40 -14.74 -22.30
N GLY A 58 -0.78 -14.71 -21.68
CA GLY A 58 -1.34 -15.86 -20.96
C GLY A 58 -0.81 -16.10 -19.55
N LYS A 59 0.11 -15.26 -19.04
CA LYS A 59 0.58 -15.33 -17.64
C LYS A 59 -0.33 -14.54 -16.70
N THR A 60 -0.23 -14.85 -15.40
CA THR A 60 -1.01 -14.22 -14.34
C THR A 60 -0.09 -13.75 -13.23
N HIS A 61 -0.31 -12.54 -12.75
CA HIS A 61 0.23 -12.05 -11.48
C HIS A 61 -0.88 -12.06 -10.42
N ARG A 62 -0.54 -12.45 -9.19
CA ARG A 62 -1.45 -12.40 -8.04
C ARG A 62 -0.74 -11.65 -6.93
N LEU A 63 -1.51 -10.86 -6.20
CA LEU A 63 -1.07 -10.17 -5.00
C LEU A 63 -2.06 -10.46 -3.88
N PHE A 64 -1.59 -10.47 -2.66
CA PHE A 64 -2.40 -10.68 -1.47
C PHE A 64 -2.13 -9.57 -0.47
N PHE A 65 -3.20 -9.00 0.06
CA PHE A 65 -3.11 -8.12 1.21
C PHE A 65 -4.29 -8.36 2.15
N ASN A 66 -4.08 -8.03 3.41
CA ASN A 66 -5.09 -8.06 4.45
C ASN A 66 -5.08 -6.72 5.19
N ILE A 67 -6.28 -6.28 5.58
CA ILE A 67 -6.47 -5.11 6.43
C ILE A 67 -7.10 -5.59 7.74
N HIS A 68 -6.48 -5.22 8.85
CA HIS A 68 -6.96 -5.55 10.20
C HIS A 68 -7.17 -4.27 11.00
N GLY A 69 -8.37 -4.11 11.58
CA GLY A 69 -8.68 -3.05 12.51
C GLY A 69 -8.65 -3.57 13.95
N GLN A 70 -8.08 -2.80 14.87
CA GLN A 70 -8.06 -3.10 16.29
C GLN A 70 -8.39 -1.83 17.08
N HIS A 71 -9.34 -1.95 18.00
CA HIS A 71 -9.57 -0.95 19.04
C HIS A 71 -8.93 -1.45 20.32
N ASN A 72 -8.07 -0.62 20.93
CA ASN A 72 -7.52 -0.86 22.25
C ASN A 72 -8.44 -0.32 23.34
#